data_AF-A0A971T017-F1
#
_entry.id   AF-A0A971T017-F1
#
_cell.length_a   1.000
_cell.length_b   1.000
_cell.length_c   1.000
_cell.angle_alpha   90.00
_cell.angle_beta   90.00
_cell.angle_gamma   90.00
#
_symmetry.space_group_name_H-M   'P 1'
#
loop_
_entity.id
_entity.type
_entity.pdbx_description
1 polymer ?
#
loop_
_entity_poly.entity_id
_entity_poly.type
_entity_poly.pdbx_seq_one_letter_code
_entity_poly.pdbx_strand_id
1 'polypeptide(L)'
;MSKQERTNYQKKVISRYYENLDTITLTKLQELVTELYLAETAAQKDRLWKRVETAMVKMKVAPAVARHLMAQKDVRLLAENLNDWLKKAR
;
A
#
# COMPACT_ATOMS: atom_id res chain seq x y z
N MET A 1 -16.92 19.42 12.54
CA MET A 1 -15.64 18.66 12.61
C MET A 1 -14.97 18.73 11.26
N SER A 2 -13.74 19.24 11.21
CA SER A 2 -13.03 19.76 10.03
C SER A 2 -12.64 18.68 9.01
N LYS A 3 -13.28 18.71 7.85
CA LYS A 3 -12.95 17.90 6.67
C LYS A 3 -11.71 18.52 6.02
N GLN A 4 -10.55 18.01 6.43
CA GLN A 4 -9.21 18.50 6.13
C GLN A 4 -9.05 18.93 4.67
N GLU A 5 -8.99 20.24 4.46
CA GLU A 5 -8.48 20.87 3.25
C GLU A 5 -6.99 20.55 3.15
N ARG A 6 -6.66 19.39 2.58
CA ARG A 6 -5.31 19.10 2.10
C ARG A 6 -5.00 20.14 1.03
N THR A 7 -4.24 21.16 1.41
CA THR A 7 -3.79 22.23 0.53
C THR A 7 -3.21 21.62 -0.76
N ASN A 8 -3.54 22.21 -1.91
CA ASN A 8 -3.23 21.64 -3.24
C ASN A 8 -1.74 21.28 -3.41
N TYR A 9 -0.86 21.96 -2.67
CA TYR A 9 0.57 21.63 -2.57
C TYR A 9 0.84 20.24 -1.96
N GLN A 10 0.20 19.89 -0.83
CA GLN A 10 0.34 18.58 -0.20
C GLN A 10 -0.13 17.45 -1.14
N LYS A 11 -1.25 17.66 -1.84
CA LYS A 11 -1.75 16.69 -2.84
C LYS A 11 -0.74 16.46 -3.96
N LYS A 12 -0.11 17.54 -4.45
CA LYS A 12 0.91 17.48 -5.52
C LYS A 12 2.18 16.74 -5.08
N VAL A 13 2.65 16.99 -3.86
CA VAL A 13 3.82 16.27 -3.30
C VAL A 13 3.50 14.79 -3.10
N ILE A 14 2.31 14.47 -2.59
CA ILE A 14 1.85 13.08 -2.45
C ILE A 14 1.74 12.40 -3.82
N SER A 15 1.23 13.07 -4.85
CA SER A 15 1.15 12.52 -6.22
C SER A 15 2.53 12.18 -6.77
N ARG A 16 3.45 13.16 -6.78
CA ARG A 16 4.83 12.99 -7.24
C ARG A 16 5.60 11.91 -6.50
N TYR A 17 5.27 11.69 -5.24
CA TYR A 17 5.87 10.63 -4.45
C TYR A 17 5.53 9.24 -5.02
N TYR A 18 4.24 9.00 -5.33
CA TYR A 18 3.79 7.72 -5.89
C TYR A 18 4.18 7.57 -7.37
N GLU A 19 4.33 8.67 -8.10
CA GLU A 19 4.87 8.69 -9.48
C GLU A 19 6.31 8.14 -9.55
N ASN A 20 7.11 8.30 -8.48
CA ASN A 20 8.51 7.87 -8.44
C ASN A 20 8.74 6.62 -7.57
N LEU A 21 7.71 5.82 -7.34
CA LEU A 21 7.85 4.56 -6.62
C LEU A 21 8.73 3.58 -7.40
N ASP A 22 9.61 2.88 -6.70
CA ASP A 22 10.40 1.79 -7.27
C ASP A 22 9.47 0.69 -7.81
N THR A 23 9.44 0.57 -9.13
CA THR A 23 8.65 -0.41 -9.89
C THR A 23 8.88 -1.84 -9.41
N ILE A 24 10.10 -2.19 -9.00
CA ILE A 24 10.43 -3.54 -8.50
C ILE A 24 9.66 -3.81 -7.19
N THR A 25 9.56 -2.80 -6.33
CA THR A 25 8.89 -2.97 -5.04
C THR A 25 7.36 -2.95 -5.20
N LEU A 26 6.82 -2.21 -6.17
CA LEU A 26 5.41 -2.30 -6.57
C LEU A 26 5.03 -3.69 -7.08
N THR A 27 5.86 -4.30 -7.94
CA THR A 27 5.64 -5.67 -8.43
C THR A 27 5.63 -6.68 -7.28
N LYS A 28 6.57 -6.58 -6.34
CA LYS A 28 6.58 -7.43 -5.13
C LYS A 28 5.31 -7.29 -4.30
N LEU A 29 4.72 -6.10 -4.24
CA LEU A 29 3.45 -5.90 -3.53
C LEU A 29 2.27 -6.56 -4.27
N GLN A 30 2.28 -6.57 -5.60
CA GLN A 30 1.27 -7.31 -6.40
C GLN A 30 1.34 -8.82 -6.16
N GLU A 31 2.55 -9.37 -6.10
CA GLU A 31 2.78 -10.78 -5.75
C GLU A 31 2.22 -11.08 -4.35
N LEU A 32 2.52 -10.25 -3.36
CA LEU A 32 2.01 -10.40 -2.00
C LEU A 32 0.48 -10.34 -1.90
N VAL A 33 -0.17 -9.48 -2.69
CA VAL A 33 -1.64 -9.43 -2.77
C VAL A 33 -2.19 -10.75 -3.30
N THR A 34 -1.60 -11.29 -4.36
CA THR A 34 -1.99 -12.59 -4.93
C THR A 34 -1.77 -13.73 -3.93
N GLU A 35 -0.59 -13.78 -3.30
CA GLU A 35 -0.27 -14.75 -2.25
C GLU A 35 -1.27 -14.67 -1.08
N LEU A 36 -1.69 -13.45 -0.69
CA LEU A 36 -2.68 -13.24 0.38
C LEU A 36 -4.08 -13.73 0.01
N TYR A 37 -4.50 -13.55 -1.25
CA TYR A 37 -5.78 -14.09 -1.76
C TYR A 37 -5.80 -15.61 -1.74
N LEU A 38 -4.68 -16.25 -2.04
CA LEU A 38 -4.54 -17.71 -2.09
C LEU A 38 -4.23 -18.34 -0.72
N ALA A 39 -3.87 -17.54 0.29
CA ALA A 39 -3.49 -18.07 1.59
C ALA A 39 -4.71 -18.65 2.33
N GLU A 40 -4.60 -19.92 2.71
CA GLU A 40 -5.70 -20.64 3.37
C GLU A 40 -5.56 -20.65 4.91
N THR A 41 -4.33 -20.49 5.42
CA THR A 41 -4.06 -20.57 6.86
C THR A 41 -3.79 -19.20 7.49
N ALA A 42 -4.20 -19.01 8.74
CA ALA A 42 -3.94 -17.79 9.50
C ALA A 42 -2.44 -17.51 9.63
N ALA A 43 -1.64 -18.55 9.92
CA ALA A 43 -0.18 -18.42 10.06
C ALA A 43 0.48 -17.97 8.75
N GLN A 44 0.02 -18.44 7.59
CA GLN A 44 0.51 -17.98 6.30
C GLN A 44 0.13 -16.52 6.05
N LYS A 45 -1.14 -16.16 6.28
CA LYS A 45 -1.61 -14.76 6.15
C LYS A 45 -0.79 -13.82 7.01
N ASP A 46 -0.50 -14.16 8.26
CA ASP A 46 0.31 -13.32 9.14
C ASP A 46 1.75 -13.13 8.64
N ARG A 47 2.38 -14.18 8.11
CA ARG A 47 3.71 -14.07 7.48
C ARG A 47 3.67 -13.15 6.26
N LEU A 48 2.64 -13.25 5.45
CA LEU A 48 2.45 -12.40 4.26
C LEU A 48 2.20 -10.95 4.65
N TRP A 49 1.37 -10.68 5.66
CA TRP A 49 1.13 -9.32 6.16
C TRP A 49 2.38 -8.66 6.71
N LYS A 50 3.28 -9.40 7.38
CA LYS A 50 4.60 -8.88 7.78
C LYS A 50 5.47 -8.48 6.57
N ARG A 51 5.42 -9.27 5.48
CA ARG A 51 6.12 -8.94 4.23
C ARG A 51 5.50 -7.70 3.57
N VAL A 52 4.17 -7.57 3.59
CA VAL A 52 3.46 -6.38 3.10
C VAL A 52 3.88 -5.13 3.87
N GLU A 53 3.91 -5.18 5.20
CA GLU A 53 4.38 -4.06 6.02
C GLU A 53 5.81 -3.64 5.66
N THR A 54 6.71 -4.62 5.57
CA THR A 54 8.12 -4.37 5.20
C THR A 54 8.23 -3.73 3.82
N ALA A 55 7.44 -4.20 2.85
CA ALA A 55 7.43 -3.65 1.50
C ALA A 55 6.87 -2.22 1.48
N MET A 56 5.78 -1.94 2.19
CA MET A 56 5.22 -0.58 2.32
C MET A 56 6.23 0.40 2.94
N VAL A 57 7.00 -0.04 3.95
CA VAL A 57 8.07 0.78 4.55
C VAL A 57 9.20 1.07 3.55
N LYS A 58 9.65 0.07 2.78
CA LYS A 58 10.68 0.25 1.73
C LYS A 58 10.20 1.19 0.62
N MET A 59 8.93 1.07 0.25
CA MET A 59 8.23 1.97 -0.66
C MET A 59 7.93 3.34 -0.03
N LYS A 60 8.35 3.60 1.22
CA LYS A 60 8.03 4.77 2.05
C LYS A 60 6.59 5.27 1.89
N VAL A 61 5.65 4.31 1.81
CA VAL A 61 4.21 4.58 1.86
C VAL A 61 3.94 5.40 3.10
N ALA A 62 3.07 6.41 2.98
CA ALA A 62 2.75 7.31 4.09
C ALA A 62 2.38 6.49 5.35
N PRO A 63 3.01 6.73 6.52
CA PRO A 63 2.82 5.88 7.71
C PRO A 63 1.36 5.75 8.16
N ALA A 64 0.53 6.78 7.94
CA ALA A 64 -0.90 6.72 8.24
C ALA A 64 -1.64 5.69 7.37
N VAL A 65 -1.28 5.58 6.09
CA VAL A 65 -1.85 4.62 5.14
C VAL A 65 -1.40 3.21 5.51
N ALA A 66 -0.10 3.00 5.75
CA ALA A 66 0.43 1.71 6.18
C ALA A 66 -0.23 1.23 7.48
N ARG A 67 -0.36 2.11 8.50
CA ARG A 67 -1.05 1.78 9.76
C ARG A 67 -2.52 1.40 9.54
N HIS A 68 -3.23 2.15 8.70
CA HIS A 68 -4.62 1.84 8.40
C HIS A 68 -4.76 0.46 7.72
N LEU A 69 -3.94 0.17 6.72
CA LEU A 69 -3.91 -1.11 6.03
C LEU A 69 -3.58 -2.28 6.98
N MET A 70 -2.56 -2.11 7.83
CA MET A 70 -2.16 -3.14 8.80
C MET A 70 -3.17 -3.34 9.93
N ALA A 71 -3.97 -2.33 10.27
CA ALA A 71 -5.06 -2.47 11.23
C ALA A 71 -6.24 -3.26 10.67
N GLN A 72 -6.55 -3.07 9.38
CA GLN A 72 -7.65 -3.78 8.72
C GLN A 72 -7.26 -5.19 8.28
N LYS A 73 -6.01 -5.39 7.81
CA LYS A 73 -5.55 -6.63 7.16
C LYS A 73 -6.55 -7.15 6.11
N ASP A 74 -7.23 -6.26 5.40
CA ASP A 74 -8.12 -6.60 4.28
C ASP A 74 -7.33 -6.59 2.96
N VAL A 75 -7.29 -7.75 2.30
CA VAL A 75 -6.56 -7.95 1.04
C VAL A 75 -7.19 -7.11 -0.10
N ARG A 76 -8.50 -6.89 -0.08
CA ARG A 76 -9.19 -6.04 -1.09
C ARG A 76 -8.76 -4.59 -0.95
N LEU A 77 -8.73 -4.08 0.28
CA LEU A 77 -8.29 -2.72 0.56
C LEU A 77 -6.83 -2.50 0.15
N LEU A 78 -5.96 -3.49 0.39
CA LEU A 78 -4.57 -3.45 -0.09
C LEU A 78 -4.51 -3.42 -1.63
N ALA A 79 -5.31 -4.25 -2.30
CA ALA A 79 -5.36 -4.31 -3.76
C ALA A 79 -5.86 -3.00 -4.40
N GLU A 80 -6.87 -2.35 -3.80
CA GLU A 80 -7.38 -1.05 -4.25
C GLU A 80 -6.30 0.03 -4.15
N ASN A 81 -5.60 0.12 -3.02
CA ASN A 81 -4.50 1.07 -2.83
C ASN A 81 -3.36 0.80 -3.83
N LEU A 82 -3.02 -0.46 -4.04
CA LEU A 82 -2.00 -0.84 -5.01
C LEU A 82 -2.36 -0.44 -6.44
N ASN A 83 -3.62 -0.65 -6.86
CA ASN A 83 -4.10 -0.22 -8.17
C ASN A 83 -3.97 1.30 -8.35
N ASP A 84 -4.31 2.07 -7.31
CA ASP A 84 -4.15 3.53 -7.31
C ASP A 84 -2.69 3.97 -7.40
N TRP A 85 -1.78 3.26 -6.74
CA TRP A 85 -0.34 3.54 -6.85
C TRP A 85 0.20 3.21 -8.23
N LEU A 86 -0.22 2.10 -8.83
CA LEU A 86 0.18 1.68 -10.19
C LEU A 86 -0.29 2.65 -11.26
N LYS A 87 -1.52 3.19 -11.13
CA LYS A 87 -2.04 4.20 -12.06
C LYS A 87 -1.25 5.50 -12.00
N LYS A 88 -0.69 5.84 -10.83
CA LYS A 88 0.12 7.06 -10.62
C LYS A 88 1.58 6.89 -11.02
N ALA A 89 2.09 5.66 -10.99
CA ALA A 89 3.45 5.33 -11.44
C ALA A 89 3.57 5.23 -12.98
N ARG A 90 2.45 5.34 -13.70
CA ARG A 90 2.38 5.29 -15.18
C ARG A 90 2.27 6.69 -15.77
#